data_AF-A0A7K0P3L8-F1
#
_entry.id   AF-A0A7K0P3L8-F1
#
_cell.length_a   1.000
_cell.length_b   1.000
_cell.length_c   1.000
_cell.angle_alpha   90.00
_cell.angle_beta   90.00
_cell.angle_gamma   90.00
#
_symmetry.space_group_name_H-M   'P 1'
#
loop_
_entity.id
_entity.type
_entity.pdbx_description
1 polymer ?
#
loop_
_entity_poly.entity_id
_entity_poly.type
_entity_poly.pdbx_seq_one_letter_code
_entity_poly.pdbx_strand_id
1 'polypeptide(L)'
;MARARTRLSLIARLVVPLVVLSACGSAVVGGAASEGGPATAATATATATHGDNHSQSTTPVESVESVTDSLAGGGSLVTVGFANGPYTPTAEAGGTDDYHCFLIDPAIAADTFITGVRFNPGNASIVHHAILFRVPPESVAAARAKDSQTPDEGWSCFGDTGI
;
A
#
# COMPACT_ATOMS: atom_id res chain seq x y z
N MET A 1 -37.61 -1.65 -61.71
CA MET A 1 -36.91 -2.85 -62.24
C MET A 1 -35.91 -3.31 -61.19
N ALA A 2 -35.96 -4.59 -60.83
CA ALA A 2 -35.25 -5.19 -59.70
C ALA A 2 -33.85 -5.71 -60.08
N ARG A 3 -32.91 -5.69 -59.12
CA ARG A 3 -31.75 -6.60 -59.00
C ARG A 3 -31.18 -6.45 -57.58
N ALA A 4 -31.50 -7.31 -56.62
CA ALA A 4 -30.97 -8.66 -56.36
C ALA A 4 -29.54 -8.67 -55.78
N ARG A 5 -29.50 -8.64 -54.43
CA ARG A 5 -28.73 -9.43 -53.44
C ARG A 5 -27.38 -10.04 -53.85
N THR A 6 -26.35 -9.78 -53.04
CA THR A 6 -25.40 -10.83 -52.61
C THR A 6 -24.91 -10.53 -51.19
N ARG A 7 -25.27 -11.38 -50.23
CA ARG A 7 -24.75 -11.36 -48.86
C ARG A 7 -23.48 -12.22 -48.84
N LEU A 8 -22.34 -11.63 -48.52
CA LEU A 8 -21.09 -12.37 -48.35
C LEU A 8 -20.87 -12.61 -46.85
N SER A 9 -21.17 -13.82 -46.40
CA SER A 9 -20.97 -14.28 -45.03
C SER A 9 -19.47 -14.53 -44.79
N LEU A 10 -18.81 -13.71 -43.97
CA LEU A 10 -17.50 -14.05 -43.41
C LEU A 10 -17.69 -15.10 -42.30
N ILE A 11 -17.22 -16.32 -42.58
CA ILE A 11 -17.09 -17.39 -41.59
C ILE A 11 -15.82 -17.11 -40.79
N ALA A 12 -15.97 -16.60 -39.56
CA ALA A 12 -14.87 -16.47 -38.62
C ALA A 12 -14.45 -17.87 -38.12
N ARG A 13 -13.24 -18.31 -38.48
CA ARG A 13 -12.64 -19.55 -37.97
C ARG A 13 -12.12 -19.30 -36.55
N LEU A 14 -12.84 -19.82 -35.57
CA LEU A 14 -12.43 -19.88 -34.16
C LEU A 14 -11.31 -20.93 -34.03
N VAL A 15 -10.07 -20.49 -33.83
CA VAL A 15 -8.95 -21.38 -33.46
C VAL A 15 -8.75 -21.24 -31.95
N VAL A 16 -9.18 -22.24 -31.19
CA VAL A 16 -8.96 -22.34 -29.75
C VAL A 16 -7.62 -23.04 -29.51
N PRO A 17 -6.62 -22.40 -28.90
CA PRO A 17 -5.38 -23.08 -28.53
C PRO A 17 -5.60 -23.96 -27.30
N LEU A 18 -5.35 -25.25 -27.47
CA LEU A 18 -5.37 -26.27 -26.43
C LEU A 18 -4.19 -26.06 -25.47
N VAL A 19 -4.51 -25.71 -24.22
CA VAL A 19 -3.55 -25.59 -23.10
C VAL A 19 -3.10 -27.00 -22.68
N VAL A 20 -1.80 -27.29 -22.77
CA VAL A 20 -1.20 -28.52 -22.22
C VAL A 20 -0.50 -28.16 -20.91
N LEU A 21 -1.08 -28.60 -19.79
CA LEU A 21 -0.51 -28.47 -18.45
C LEU A 21 0.42 -29.67 -18.21
N SER A 22 1.73 -29.44 -18.25
CA SER A 22 2.72 -30.46 -17.89
C SER A 22 2.95 -30.43 -16.37
N ALA A 23 2.42 -31.43 -15.67
CA ALA A 23 2.66 -31.63 -14.24
C ALA A 23 3.86 -32.59 -14.07
N CYS A 24 4.97 -32.10 -13.53
CA CYS A 24 6.04 -32.96 -13.01
C CYS A 24 5.71 -33.38 -11.59
N GLY A 25 5.15 -34.58 -11.43
CA GLY A 25 5.12 -35.30 -10.15
C GLY A 25 6.36 -36.19 -10.04
N SER A 26 7.11 -36.09 -8.94
CA SER A 26 8.04 -37.14 -8.53
C SER A 26 7.45 -37.89 -7.36
N ALA A 27 7.31 -39.19 -7.57
CA ALA A 27 6.77 -40.16 -6.66
C ALA A 27 7.68 -40.34 -5.44
N VAL A 28 7.03 -40.54 -4.31
CA VAL A 28 7.59 -41.12 -3.09
C VAL A 28 7.85 -42.61 -3.31
N VAL A 29 9.04 -43.09 -2.94
CA VAL A 29 9.34 -44.51 -2.74
C VAL A 29 9.85 -44.69 -1.31
N GLY A 30 9.22 -45.62 -0.59
CA GLY A 30 9.30 -45.74 0.86
C GLY A 30 10.47 -46.54 1.39
N GLY A 31 10.51 -46.64 2.72
CA GLY A 31 11.44 -47.50 3.46
C GLY A 31 11.05 -47.68 4.94
N ALA A 32 10.54 -48.87 5.24
CA ALA A 32 10.61 -49.67 6.47
C ALA A 32 10.25 -49.10 7.87
N ALA A 33 9.43 -49.89 8.56
CA ALA A 33 9.04 -49.78 9.96
C ALA A 33 10.11 -50.32 10.94
N SER A 34 10.16 -49.80 12.17
CA SER A 34 10.25 -50.60 13.42
C SER A 34 10.06 -49.75 14.69
N GLU A 35 9.00 -50.09 15.44
CA GLU A 35 8.82 -50.19 16.91
C GLU A 35 9.38 -49.14 17.92
N GLY A 36 8.46 -48.55 18.70
CA GLY A 36 8.40 -48.73 20.16
C GLY A 36 9.13 -47.73 21.08
N GLY A 37 8.37 -46.84 21.74
CA GLY A 37 8.76 -46.20 23.01
C GLY A 37 7.88 -44.99 23.39
N PRO A 38 7.30 -44.90 24.61
CA PRO A 38 6.50 -43.76 25.02
C PRO A 38 7.39 -42.69 25.69
N ALA A 39 7.23 -41.42 25.31
CA ALA A 39 7.84 -40.30 26.03
C ALA A 39 6.93 -39.06 25.97
N THR A 40 6.24 -38.84 27.09
CA THR A 40 6.00 -37.57 27.79
C THR A 40 5.73 -36.27 27.00
N ALA A 41 4.63 -35.64 27.43
CA ALA A 41 4.12 -34.32 27.07
C ALA A 41 5.14 -33.17 27.01
N ALA A 42 4.89 -32.23 26.09
CA ALA A 42 5.15 -30.81 26.29
C ALA A 42 4.24 -29.98 25.37
N THR A 43 3.16 -29.45 25.94
CA THR A 43 2.39 -28.34 25.38
C THR A 43 3.26 -27.09 25.48
N ALA A 44 3.78 -26.59 24.36
CA ALA A 44 4.44 -25.29 24.31
C ALA A 44 3.40 -24.21 23.95
N THR A 45 2.79 -23.60 24.97
CA THR A 45 2.10 -22.33 24.85
C THR A 45 3.17 -21.24 24.74
N ALA A 46 3.41 -20.74 23.53
CA ALA A 46 4.26 -19.57 23.34
C ALA A 46 3.42 -18.31 23.57
N THR A 47 3.47 -17.77 24.80
CA THR A 47 3.03 -16.40 25.09
C THR A 47 4.13 -15.46 24.57
N ALA A 48 3.87 -14.78 23.46
CA ALA A 48 4.71 -13.69 23.00
C ALA A 48 4.42 -12.44 23.84
N THR A 49 5.25 -12.20 24.86
CA THR A 49 5.31 -10.92 25.56
C THR A 49 6.14 -9.95 24.70
N HIS A 50 5.49 -9.04 23.98
CA HIS A 50 6.18 -7.88 23.40
C HIS A 50 6.53 -6.93 24.55
N GLY A 51 7.83 -6.73 24.77
CA GLY A 51 8.34 -5.88 25.84
C GLY A 51 8.02 -4.41 25.57
N ASP A 52 7.32 -3.78 26.50
CA ASP A 52 7.15 -2.34 26.58
C ASP A 52 8.50 -1.69 26.90
N ASN A 53 9.14 -1.10 25.89
CA ASN A 53 10.29 -0.24 26.16
C ASN A 53 10.36 0.91 25.15
N HIS A 54 9.34 1.76 25.17
CA HIS A 54 9.42 3.10 24.58
C HIS A 54 9.68 4.10 25.70
N SER A 55 10.91 4.60 25.79
CA SER A 55 11.20 5.82 26.54
C SER A 55 10.42 6.97 25.89
N GLN A 56 9.30 7.34 26.51
CA GLN A 56 8.60 8.57 26.17
C GLN A 56 9.47 9.74 26.63
N SER A 57 10.06 10.46 25.67
CA SER A 57 10.59 11.79 25.94
C SER A 57 9.41 12.69 26.27
N THR A 58 9.24 13.04 27.54
CA THR A 58 8.13 13.86 28.07
C THR A 58 8.32 15.36 27.85
N THR A 59 9.20 15.77 26.95
CA THR A 59 9.34 17.17 26.57
C THR A 59 8.07 17.61 25.83
N PRO A 60 7.31 18.60 26.34
CA PRO A 60 6.19 19.18 25.62
C PRO A 60 6.67 19.60 24.24
N VAL A 61 6.03 19.10 23.20
CA VAL A 61 6.25 19.59 21.84
C VAL A 61 5.61 20.97 21.82
N GLU A 62 6.40 22.01 22.14
CA GLU A 62 5.99 23.37 21.86
C GLU A 62 5.61 23.42 20.38
N SER A 63 4.39 23.90 20.14
CA SER A 63 3.88 24.21 18.82
C SER A 63 4.97 24.95 18.06
N VAL A 64 5.56 24.26 17.09
CA VAL A 64 6.40 24.87 16.06
C VAL A 64 5.50 25.83 15.31
N GLU A 65 5.46 27.07 15.78
CA GLU A 65 4.98 28.20 15.00
C GLU A 65 5.65 28.11 13.63
N SER A 66 4.85 28.41 12.61
CA SER A 66 5.21 28.39 11.20
C SER A 66 6.47 29.20 10.97
N VAL A 67 7.62 28.55 11.15
CA VAL A 67 8.88 29.07 10.72
C VAL A 67 8.73 29.07 9.21
N THR A 68 8.59 30.26 8.64
CA THR A 68 9.01 30.53 7.27
C THR A 68 10.53 30.39 7.28
N ASP A 69 11.00 29.17 7.59
CA ASP A 69 12.40 28.83 7.77
C ASP A 69 12.95 28.75 6.37
N SER A 70 13.51 29.87 5.94
CA SER A 70 14.46 29.84 4.84
C SER A 70 15.55 28.87 5.29
N LEU A 71 15.48 27.64 4.79
CA LEU A 71 16.44 26.60 5.14
C LEU A 71 17.83 27.13 4.82
N ALA A 72 18.77 26.95 5.75
CA ALA A 72 20.16 27.34 5.53
C ALA A 72 20.65 26.73 4.21
N GLY A 73 20.84 27.58 3.19
CA GLY A 73 21.08 27.14 1.80
C GLY A 73 20.06 27.64 0.77
N GLY A 74 19.03 28.40 1.17
CA GLY A 74 18.07 29.01 0.23
C GLY A 74 16.92 28.09 -0.21
N GLY A 75 16.66 27.03 0.56
CA GLY A 75 15.51 26.15 0.33
C GLY A 75 14.23 26.66 0.99
N SER A 76 13.09 26.14 0.55
CA SER A 76 11.77 26.37 1.16
C SER A 76 11.21 25.07 1.70
N LEU A 77 10.54 25.14 2.86
CA LEU A 77 9.78 24.03 3.41
C LEU A 77 8.32 24.12 2.94
N VAL A 78 7.81 23.04 2.34
CA VAL A 78 6.40 22.93 1.95
C VAL A 78 5.73 21.96 2.92
N THR A 79 4.70 22.43 3.63
CA THR A 79 3.88 21.59 4.51
C THR A 79 2.65 21.12 3.75
N VAL A 80 2.41 19.82 3.80
CA VAL A 80 1.32 19.13 3.10
C VAL A 80 0.66 18.14 4.06
N GLY A 81 -0.59 17.79 3.80
CA GLY A 81 -1.39 16.87 4.61
C GLY A 81 -2.81 16.80 4.06
N PHE A 82 -3.70 16.19 4.84
CA PHE A 82 -5.12 16.09 4.48
C PHE A 82 -5.75 17.48 4.28
N ALA A 83 -6.31 17.69 3.10
CA ALA A 83 -7.02 18.92 2.73
C ALA A 83 -8.37 19.04 3.46
N ASN A 84 -9.01 17.90 3.78
CA ASN A 84 -10.35 17.86 4.37
C ASN A 84 -10.38 17.77 5.90
N GLY A 85 -9.22 17.98 6.56
CA GLY A 85 -9.08 17.91 8.02
C GLY A 85 -8.49 16.59 8.51
N PRO A 86 -8.50 16.32 9.83
CA PRO A 86 -7.85 15.15 10.39
C PRO A 86 -8.53 13.85 9.97
N TYR A 87 -7.73 12.86 9.60
CA TYR A 87 -8.18 11.52 9.27
C TYR A 87 -8.43 10.68 10.53
N THR A 88 -9.52 9.91 10.56
CA THR A 88 -9.81 8.94 11.63
C THR A 88 -9.61 7.53 11.09
N PRO A 89 -8.56 6.81 11.52
CA PRO A 89 -8.26 5.49 11.00
C PRO A 89 -9.36 4.47 11.27
N THR A 90 -9.60 3.59 10.30
CA THR A 90 -10.55 2.48 10.42
C THR A 90 -9.92 1.19 9.92
N ALA A 91 -9.59 0.28 10.84
CA ALA A 91 -9.05 -1.02 10.46
C ALA A 91 -10.11 -1.89 9.76
N GLU A 92 -9.68 -2.69 8.79
CA GLU A 92 -10.54 -3.70 8.17
C GLU A 92 -10.96 -4.78 9.18
N ALA A 93 -12.08 -5.44 8.93
CA ALA A 93 -12.64 -6.42 9.85
C ALA A 93 -11.65 -7.56 10.14
N GLY A 94 -11.28 -7.71 11.41
CA GLY A 94 -10.31 -8.72 11.87
C GLY A 94 -8.85 -8.25 11.88
N GLY A 95 -8.57 -7.01 11.48
CA GLY A 95 -7.26 -6.37 11.56
C GLY A 95 -7.15 -5.32 12.67
N THR A 96 -5.92 -4.88 12.91
CA THR A 96 -5.59 -3.74 13.79
C THR A 96 -5.07 -2.54 13.01
N ASP A 97 -4.66 -2.77 11.77
CA ASP A 97 -3.93 -1.81 10.97
C ASP A 97 -4.87 -1.17 9.94
N ASP A 98 -4.61 0.11 9.69
CA ASP A 98 -5.24 0.85 8.61
C ASP A 98 -4.14 1.37 7.68
N TYR A 99 -4.20 0.93 6.42
CA TYR A 99 -3.26 1.31 5.39
C TYR A 99 -3.93 2.34 4.52
N HIS A 100 -3.66 3.61 4.78
CA HIS A 100 -4.32 4.71 4.10
C HIS A 100 -3.33 5.53 3.27
N CYS A 101 -3.64 5.67 1.98
CA CYS A 101 -2.89 6.51 1.06
C CYS A 101 -3.76 7.67 0.62
N PHE A 102 -3.18 8.85 0.47
CA PHE A 102 -3.88 10.02 -0.05
C PHE A 102 -2.97 10.77 -1.02
N LEU A 103 -3.57 11.48 -1.97
CA LEU A 103 -2.81 12.21 -2.97
C LEU A 103 -2.46 13.62 -2.49
N ILE A 104 -1.19 13.99 -2.58
CA ILE A 104 -0.69 15.31 -2.24
C ILE A 104 -0.29 16.06 -3.52
N ASP A 105 -0.77 17.30 -3.67
CA ASP A 105 -0.26 18.25 -4.66
C ASP A 105 0.65 19.28 -3.97
N PRO A 106 1.98 19.21 -4.15
CA PRO A 106 2.91 20.15 -3.50
C PRO A 106 2.95 21.53 -4.20
N ALA A 107 2.17 21.74 -5.28
CA ALA A 107 2.11 22.97 -6.06
C ALA A 107 3.48 23.47 -6.59
N ILE A 108 4.39 22.54 -6.90
CA ILE A 108 5.71 22.82 -7.46
C ILE A 108 5.60 22.92 -8.98
N ALA A 109 5.83 24.11 -9.53
CA ALA A 109 5.63 24.39 -10.97
C ALA A 109 6.92 24.31 -11.82
N ALA A 110 8.09 24.16 -11.18
CA ALA A 110 9.38 24.12 -11.86
C ALA A 110 10.23 22.96 -11.33
N ASP A 111 11.13 22.45 -12.17
CA ASP A 111 12.06 21.38 -11.80
C ASP A 111 12.85 21.76 -10.54
N THR A 112 12.64 20.99 -9.47
CA THR A 112 13.16 21.28 -8.14
C THR A 112 13.65 19.99 -7.49
N PHE A 113 14.73 20.09 -6.71
CA PHE A 113 15.21 18.98 -5.88
C PHE A 113 14.47 18.94 -4.55
N ILE A 114 13.89 17.79 -4.21
CA ILE A 114 13.43 17.50 -2.85
C ILE A 114 14.64 16.96 -2.08
N THR A 115 15.15 17.74 -1.13
CA THR A 115 16.39 17.42 -0.39
C THR A 115 16.14 16.79 0.96
N GLY A 116 14.90 16.77 1.44
CA GLY A 116 14.52 16.15 2.70
C GLY A 116 13.01 16.10 2.88
N VAL A 117 12.59 15.24 3.80
CA VAL A 117 11.19 15.11 4.23
C VAL A 117 11.15 15.03 5.75
N ARG A 118 10.09 15.58 6.35
CA ARG A 118 9.80 15.44 7.77
C ARG A 118 8.35 15.00 7.90
N PHE A 119 8.11 13.91 8.61
CA PHE A 119 6.76 13.48 8.96
C PHE A 119 6.36 14.10 10.29
N ASN A 120 5.19 14.74 10.32
CA ASN A 120 4.54 15.21 11.55
C ASN A 120 3.28 14.36 11.78
N PRO A 121 3.37 13.26 12.55
CA PRO A 121 2.22 12.43 12.81
C PRO A 121 1.24 13.18 13.72
N GLY A 122 0.01 13.39 13.28
CA GLY A 122 -1.03 14.03 14.11
C GLY A 122 -1.27 13.30 15.44
N ASN A 123 -1.02 11.98 15.48
CA ASN A 123 -0.97 11.18 16.69
C ASN A 123 0.17 10.15 16.62
N ALA A 124 1.29 10.46 17.26
CA ALA A 124 2.49 9.61 17.26
C ALA A 124 2.30 8.26 17.98
N SER A 125 1.26 8.11 18.80
CA SER A 125 0.99 6.86 19.52
C SER A 125 0.35 5.78 18.65
N ILE A 126 -0.18 6.14 17.47
CA ILE A 126 -0.86 5.20 16.55
C ILE A 126 -0.26 5.17 15.15
N VAL A 127 0.43 6.23 14.72
CA VAL A 127 1.10 6.25 13.41
C VAL A 127 2.42 5.47 13.51
N HIS A 128 2.44 4.24 13.00
CA HIS A 128 3.61 3.38 13.04
C HIS A 128 4.56 3.58 11.84
N HIS A 129 4.02 3.83 10.65
CA HIS A 129 4.78 4.11 9.43
C HIS A 129 4.19 5.29 8.67
N ALA A 130 5.07 6.07 8.03
CA ALA A 130 4.70 7.10 7.08
C ALA A 130 5.68 7.04 5.90
N ILE A 131 5.15 7.01 4.68
CA ILE A 131 5.94 6.81 3.46
C ILE A 131 5.46 7.83 2.43
N LEU A 132 6.41 8.47 1.75
CA LEU A 132 6.12 9.40 0.67
C LEU A 132 6.62 8.80 -0.64
N PHE A 133 5.72 8.68 -1.62
CA PHE A 133 6.03 8.22 -2.96
C PHE A 133 5.92 9.38 -3.95
N ARG A 134 6.75 9.36 -5.00
CA ARG A 134 6.56 10.21 -6.17
C ARG A 134 5.67 9.49 -7.16
N VAL A 135 4.51 10.06 -7.46
CA VAL A 135 3.68 9.60 -8.57
C VAL A 135 4.37 9.98 -9.90
N PRO A 136 4.68 9.02 -10.79
CA PRO A 136 5.25 9.35 -12.09
C PRO A 136 4.20 10.04 -12.99
N PRO A 137 4.61 10.93 -13.92
CA PRO A 137 3.68 11.74 -14.71
C PRO A 137 2.55 10.95 -15.40
N GLU A 138 2.86 9.77 -15.91
CA GLU A 138 1.92 8.86 -16.58
C GLU A 138 0.83 8.31 -15.67
N SER A 139 1.08 8.24 -14.35
CA SER A 139 0.13 7.70 -13.37
C SER A 139 -0.69 8.79 -12.66
N VAL A 140 -0.42 10.08 -12.89
CA VAL A 140 -1.11 11.19 -12.19
C VAL A 140 -2.62 11.15 -12.41
N ALA A 141 -3.07 10.85 -13.63
CA ALA A 141 -4.50 10.78 -13.93
C ALA A 141 -5.18 9.62 -13.18
N ALA A 142 -4.52 8.45 -13.12
CA ALA A 142 -5.01 7.30 -12.37
C ALA A 142 -5.04 7.58 -10.86
N ALA A 143 -4.00 8.24 -10.33
CA ALA A 143 -3.91 8.66 -8.94
C ALA A 143 -5.08 9.57 -8.56
N ARG A 144 -5.31 10.65 -9.33
CA ARG A 144 -6.42 11.58 -9.10
C ARG A 144 -7.78 10.89 -9.22
N ALA A 145 -7.94 10.00 -10.20
CA ALA A 145 -9.16 9.23 -10.34
C ALA A 145 -9.41 8.32 -9.13
N LYS A 146 -8.37 7.69 -8.59
CA LYS A 146 -8.47 6.82 -7.40
C LYS A 146 -8.80 7.63 -6.14
N ASP A 147 -8.11 8.74 -5.92
CA ASP A 147 -8.35 9.67 -4.81
C ASP A 147 -9.78 10.24 -4.83
N SER A 148 -10.37 10.43 -6.02
CA SER A 148 -11.73 10.94 -6.17
C SER A 148 -12.85 9.90 -5.99
N GLN A 149 -12.53 8.62 -5.78
CA GLN A 149 -13.55 7.55 -5.69
C GLN A 149 -14.25 7.48 -4.34
N THR A 150 -13.66 8.09 -3.31
CA THR A 150 -14.16 8.06 -1.94
C THR A 150 -14.61 9.46 -1.51
N PRO A 151 -15.64 9.56 -0.65
CA PRO A 151 -16.01 10.83 -0.03
C PRO A 151 -14.91 11.35 0.91
N ASP A 152 -14.22 10.42 1.58
CA ASP A 152 -13.03 10.71 2.37
C ASP A 152 -11.83 10.86 1.41
N GLU A 153 -10.91 11.77 1.72
CA GLU A 153 -9.66 11.92 0.97
C GLU A 153 -8.85 10.62 1.02
N GLY A 154 -8.34 10.13 -0.12
CA GLY A 154 -7.48 8.94 -0.17
C GLY A 154 -8.17 7.58 -0.39
N TRP A 155 -7.43 6.48 -0.19
CA TRP A 155 -7.89 5.10 -0.41
C TRP A 155 -7.10 4.09 0.44
N SER A 156 -7.67 2.89 0.65
CA SER A 156 -6.96 1.77 1.29
C SER A 156 -5.84 1.22 0.39
N CYS A 157 -4.63 1.06 0.91
CA CYS A 157 -3.42 0.76 0.16
C CYS A 157 -2.50 -0.25 0.86
N PHE A 158 -3.01 -1.45 1.12
CA PHE A 158 -2.20 -2.51 1.73
C PHE A 158 -1.00 -2.89 0.85
N GLY A 159 0.21 -2.83 1.42
CA GLY A 159 1.47 -3.27 0.81
C GLY A 159 2.18 -2.25 -0.10
N ASP A 160 1.45 -1.46 -0.88
CA ASP A 160 1.98 -0.38 -1.74
C ASP A 160 0.86 0.61 -2.09
N THR A 161 1.19 1.69 -2.80
CA THR A 161 0.27 2.77 -3.23
C THR A 161 -0.95 2.26 -4.02
N GLY A 162 -0.83 1.12 -4.71
CA GLY A 162 -1.89 0.57 -5.56
C GLY A 162 -2.25 1.47 -6.75
N ILE A 163 -1.32 2.30 -7.20
CA ILE A 163 -1.39 3.16 -8.40
C ILE A 163 -0.39 2.65 -9.44
#